data_AF-A0A4W5Q8F2-F1
#
_entry.id   AF-A0A4W5Q8F2-F1
#
_cell.length_a   1.000
_cell.length_b   1.000
_cell.length_c   1.000
_cell.angle_alpha   90.00
_cell.angle_beta   90.00
_cell.angle_gamma   90.00
#
_symmetry.space_group_name_H-M   'P 1'
#
loop_
_entity.id
_entity.type
_entity.pdbx_description
1 polymer ?
#
loop_
_entity_poly.entity_id
_entity_poly.type
_entity_poly.pdbx_seq_one_letter_code
_entity_poly.pdbx_strand_id
1 'polypeptide(L)'
;MDYDEEMDTRGPPSLHSSSSSHQSECLDSYDLETVNNIFRKLSLERPFRPSLSSFSRVSSSLRPVQELSLQGDQLLADVTLVGGNDSGIFVSSVQSESGAEKAGLREGHHLLLVRNTVMHTTY
;
A
#
# COMPACT_ATOMS: atom_id res chain seq x y z
N MET A 1 13.08 -52.83 30.21
CA MET A 1 12.61 -51.93 31.27
C MET A 1 12.13 -50.68 30.57
N ASP A 2 10.84 -50.64 30.27
CA ASP A 2 10.12 -49.43 29.86
C ASP A 2 10.07 -48.45 31.04
N TYR A 3 10.31 -47.17 30.77
CA TYR A 3 9.64 -46.07 31.46
C TYR A 3 9.43 -44.93 30.45
N ASP A 4 8.15 -44.59 30.32
CA ASP A 4 7.55 -43.49 29.58
C ASP A 4 7.98 -42.10 30.11
N GLU A 5 7.67 -41.10 29.27
CA GLU A 5 7.09 -39.79 29.63
C GLU A 5 7.91 -38.51 29.42
N GLU A 6 7.18 -37.55 28.83
CA GLU A 6 7.53 -36.31 28.16
C GLU A 6 8.06 -35.23 29.13
N MET A 7 9.01 -34.40 28.67
CA MET A 7 8.98 -32.97 29.01
C MET A 7 9.82 -32.13 28.03
N ASP A 8 9.12 -31.24 27.32
CA ASP A 8 9.63 -30.01 26.71
C ASP A 8 10.74 -29.31 27.53
N THR A 9 11.78 -28.78 26.87
CA THR A 9 12.14 -27.34 26.94
C THR A 9 13.43 -26.99 26.16
N ARG A 10 13.22 -26.24 25.07
CA ARG A 10 13.93 -25.00 24.71
C ARG A 10 15.42 -24.87 25.06
N GLY A 11 16.28 -25.06 24.05
CA GLY A 11 17.60 -24.42 24.00
C GLY A 11 18.27 -24.61 22.65
N PRO A 12 18.71 -23.55 21.94
CA PRO A 12 19.54 -23.72 20.74
C PRO A 12 20.86 -24.40 21.14
N PRO A 13 21.46 -25.22 20.25
CA PRO A 13 22.64 -26.00 20.60
C PRO A 13 23.78 -25.10 21.05
N SER A 14 24.27 -25.41 22.26
CA SER A 14 25.34 -24.73 22.97
C SER A 14 26.62 -24.65 22.14
N LEU A 15 27.09 -23.42 21.92
CA LEU A 15 28.46 -23.11 21.53
C LEU A 15 29.39 -23.47 22.69
N HIS A 16 30.38 -24.33 22.48
CA HIS A 16 31.69 -24.21 23.14
C HIS A 16 32.79 -25.01 22.41
N SER A 17 33.54 -24.26 21.61
CA SER A 17 35.01 -24.12 21.57
C SER A 17 35.93 -25.32 21.36
N SER A 18 36.74 -25.24 20.30
CA SER A 18 38.22 -25.40 20.36
C SER A 18 38.93 -24.78 19.14
N SER A 19 39.78 -23.78 19.42
CA SER A 19 41.13 -23.40 18.90
C SER A 19 41.57 -23.76 17.46
N SER A 20 42.39 -23.00 16.71
CA SER A 20 43.13 -21.73 16.85
C SER A 20 43.88 -21.46 15.52
N SER A 21 44.09 -20.20 15.10
CA SER A 21 45.35 -19.69 14.53
C SER A 21 45.25 -18.19 14.21
N HIS A 22 46.27 -17.43 14.61
CA HIS A 22 46.39 -15.98 14.47
C HIS A 22 46.56 -15.54 13.02
N GLN A 23 45.93 -14.43 12.60
CA GLN A 23 46.64 -13.21 12.21
C GLN A 23 45.69 -12.09 11.74
N SER A 24 45.94 -10.90 12.31
CA SER A 24 45.61 -9.54 11.83
C SER A 24 44.14 -9.19 11.59
N GLU A 25 43.67 -8.31 12.46
CA GLU A 25 42.63 -7.32 12.22
C GLU A 25 42.97 -6.56 10.93
N CYS A 26 42.18 -6.74 9.87
CA CYS A 26 42.15 -5.80 8.75
C CYS A 26 40.70 -5.54 8.37
N LEU A 27 40.31 -4.29 8.59
CA LEU A 27 38.98 -3.71 8.60
C LEU A 27 38.28 -3.67 7.23
N ASP A 28 38.55 -4.58 6.29
CA ASP A 28 38.26 -4.29 4.87
C ASP A 28 37.39 -5.32 4.11
N SER A 29 36.83 -6.34 4.78
CA SER A 29 35.91 -7.28 4.12
C SER A 29 34.44 -6.83 4.21
N TYR A 30 34.00 -6.43 5.41
CA TYR A 30 32.62 -5.96 5.64
C TYR A 30 32.27 -4.68 4.86
N ASP A 31 33.25 -3.81 4.57
CA ASP A 31 33.00 -2.56 3.85
C ASP A 31 32.88 -2.78 2.33
N LEU A 32 33.79 -3.57 1.74
CA LEU A 32 33.79 -3.81 0.29
C LEU A 32 32.56 -4.58 -0.17
N GLU A 33 32.09 -5.54 0.63
CA GLU A 33 30.86 -6.29 0.36
C GLU A 33 29.62 -5.39 0.47
N THR A 34 29.61 -4.46 1.43
CA THR A 34 28.54 -3.47 1.58
C THR A 34 28.50 -2.52 0.38
N VAL A 35 29.65 -1.99 -0.04
CA VAL A 35 29.76 -1.12 -1.22
C VAL A 35 29.33 -1.86 -2.49
N ASN A 36 29.75 -3.12 -2.66
CA ASN A 36 29.35 -3.96 -3.80
C ASN A 36 27.84 -4.23 -3.81
N ASN A 37 27.24 -4.47 -2.65
CA ASN A 37 25.79 -4.60 -2.51
C ASN A 37 25.04 -3.31 -2.83
N ILE A 38 25.56 -2.15 -2.42
CA ILE A 38 24.97 -0.84 -2.76
C ILE A 38 25.06 -0.60 -4.26
N PHE A 39 26.22 -0.85 -4.87
CA PHE A 39 26.40 -0.69 -6.32
C PHE A 39 25.43 -1.58 -7.08
N ARG A 40 25.34 -2.88 -6.76
CA ARG A 40 24.34 -3.78 -7.37
C ARG A 40 22.88 -3.37 -7.14
N LYS A 41 22.58 -2.73 -6.00
CA LYS A 41 21.23 -2.25 -5.66
C LYS A 41 20.88 -0.96 -6.44
N LEU A 42 21.86 -0.15 -6.79
CA LEU A 42 21.68 1.12 -7.51
C LEU A 42 21.92 0.99 -9.02
N SER A 43 22.69 -0.01 -9.47
CA SER A 43 22.97 -0.25 -10.88
C SER A 43 21.72 -0.76 -11.59
N LEU A 44 21.25 0.03 -12.54
CA LEU A 44 20.06 -0.24 -13.39
C LEU A 44 20.26 -1.41 -14.37
N GLU A 45 21.44 -2.05 -14.41
CA GLU A 45 21.74 -3.14 -15.36
C GLU A 45 21.13 -4.49 -14.96
N ARG A 46 20.78 -4.69 -13.69
CA ARG A 46 20.06 -5.90 -13.24
C ARG A 46 18.66 -5.51 -12.79
N PRO A 47 17.59 -6.08 -13.37
CA PRO A 47 16.23 -5.81 -12.91
C PRO A 47 16.14 -6.08 -11.42
N PHE A 48 15.77 -5.05 -10.65
CA PHE A 48 15.55 -5.15 -9.23
C PHE A 48 14.49 -6.25 -9.01
N ARG A 49 14.88 -7.35 -8.36
CA ARG A 49 13.91 -8.36 -7.91
C ARG A 49 13.65 -8.10 -6.43
N PRO A 50 12.62 -7.30 -6.07
CA PRO A 50 12.30 -7.06 -4.67
C PRO A 50 12.10 -8.41 -3.96
N SER A 51 12.73 -8.57 -2.80
CA SER A 51 12.62 -9.79 -1.99
C SER A 51 11.20 -9.91 -1.44
N LEU A 52 10.54 -11.03 -1.70
CA LEU A 52 9.17 -11.30 -1.24
C LEU A 52 9.07 -11.58 0.27
N SER A 53 10.17 -11.46 1.03
CA SER A 53 10.20 -11.62 2.49
C SER A 53 9.63 -10.43 3.26
N SER A 54 9.17 -9.38 2.57
CA SER A 54 8.47 -8.26 3.19
C SER A 54 7.35 -7.78 2.27
N PHE A 55 6.33 -8.62 2.07
CA PHE A 55 5.00 -8.10 1.84
C PHE A 55 4.52 -7.39 3.12
N SER A 56 5.14 -6.25 3.47
CA SER A 56 4.38 -5.19 4.12
C SER A 56 3.28 -4.90 3.14
N ARG A 57 2.04 -5.29 3.47
CA ARG A 57 0.86 -5.08 2.65
C ARG A 57 0.98 -3.71 2.00
N VAL A 58 1.40 -3.66 0.74
CA VAL A 58 1.23 -2.47 -0.08
C VAL A 58 -0.27 -2.50 -0.31
N SER A 59 -1.00 -2.08 0.73
CA SER A 59 -2.35 -1.62 0.58
C SER A 59 -2.17 -0.49 -0.40
N SER A 60 -2.47 -0.76 -1.66
CA SER A 60 -2.72 0.26 -2.65
C SER A 60 -3.91 1.07 -2.12
N SER A 61 -3.65 1.95 -1.16
CA SER A 61 -4.65 2.87 -0.61
C SER A 61 -4.92 4.01 -1.60
N LEU A 62 -4.35 3.91 -2.81
CA LEU A 62 -4.82 4.61 -3.99
C LEU A 62 -6.24 4.14 -4.25
N ARG A 63 -7.20 4.74 -3.52
CA ARG A 63 -8.61 4.61 -3.86
C ARG A 63 -8.72 5.06 -5.31
N PRO A 64 -9.26 4.21 -6.20
CA PRO A 64 -9.35 4.56 -7.61
C PRO A 64 -10.13 5.86 -7.75
N VAL A 65 -9.54 6.85 -8.43
CA VAL A 65 -10.25 8.07 -8.80
C VAL A 65 -11.23 7.71 -9.89
N GLN A 66 -12.52 7.92 -9.65
CA GLN A 66 -13.59 7.65 -10.60
C GLN A 66 -14.10 8.98 -11.18
N GLU A 67 -14.25 9.05 -12.50
CA GLU A 67 -14.94 10.15 -13.17
C GLU A 67 -16.39 9.73 -13.46
N LEU A 68 -17.34 10.58 -13.06
CA LEU A 68 -18.77 10.35 -13.21
C LEU A 68 -19.41 11.49 -13.99
N SER A 69 -20.32 11.16 -14.90
CA SER A 69 -21.16 12.13 -15.62
C SER A 69 -22.61 11.96 -15.16
N LEU A 70 -23.20 13.04 -14.67
CA LEU A 70 -24.53 13.07 -14.07
C LEU A 70 -25.36 14.16 -14.73
N GLN A 71 -26.65 13.91 -14.86
CA GLN A 71 -27.59 14.94 -15.30
C GLN A 71 -27.76 15.96 -14.16
N GLY A 72 -27.49 17.23 -14.45
CA GLY A 72 -27.45 18.29 -13.43
C GLY A 72 -28.81 18.66 -12.83
N ASP A 73 -29.90 18.36 -13.53
CA ASP A 73 -31.25 18.86 -13.20
C ASP A 73 -31.76 18.39 -11.82
N GLN A 74 -31.31 17.23 -11.34
CA GLN A 74 -31.72 16.64 -10.05
C GLN A 74 -30.56 16.41 -9.07
N LEU A 75 -29.33 16.76 -9.44
CA LEU A 75 -28.15 16.41 -8.63
C LEU A 75 -28.18 17.00 -7.21
N LEU A 76 -28.73 18.21 -7.05
CA LEU A 76 -28.85 18.89 -5.74
C LEU A 76 -29.92 18.26 -4.84
N ALA A 77 -30.93 17.60 -5.42
CA ALA A 77 -31.93 16.86 -4.66
C ALA A 77 -31.45 15.44 -4.32
N ASP A 78 -30.68 14.85 -5.23
CA ASP A 78 -30.20 13.46 -5.14
C ASP A 78 -29.03 13.29 -4.16
N VAL A 79 -28.26 14.35 -3.86
CA VAL A 79 -27.00 14.23 -3.12
C VAL A 79 -26.88 15.31 -2.05
N THR A 80 -26.50 14.91 -0.84
CA THR A 80 -26.11 15.85 0.22
C THR A 80 -24.60 15.89 0.36
N LEU A 81 -24.04 17.10 0.47
CA LEU A 81 -22.61 17.34 0.56
C LEU A 81 -22.26 17.95 1.91
N VAL A 82 -21.10 17.57 2.45
CA VAL A 82 -20.53 18.09 3.69
C VAL A 82 -19.07 18.48 3.49
N GLY A 83 -18.57 19.36 4.35
CA GLY A 83 -17.18 19.87 4.30
C GLY A 83 -17.09 21.26 3.69
N GLY A 84 -15.95 21.58 3.09
CA GLY A 84 -15.64 22.91 2.55
C GLY A 84 -14.18 23.03 2.12
N ASN A 85 -13.73 24.24 1.81
CA ASN A 85 -12.42 24.47 1.18
C ASN A 85 -11.22 23.88 1.96
N ASP A 86 -11.26 23.95 3.29
CA ASP A 86 -10.14 23.48 4.13
C ASP A 86 -10.18 21.97 4.40
N SER A 87 -11.36 21.37 4.36
CA SER A 87 -11.57 19.95 4.71
C SER A 87 -11.75 19.04 3.49
N GLY A 88 -12.09 19.60 2.34
CA GLY A 88 -12.57 18.87 1.16
C GLY A 88 -14.10 18.77 1.13
N ILE A 89 -14.64 18.35 -0.01
CA ILE A 89 -16.09 18.20 -0.21
C ILE A 89 -16.42 16.71 -0.28
N PHE A 90 -17.27 16.23 0.63
CA PHE A 90 -17.63 14.81 0.71
C PHE A 90 -19.12 14.62 0.54
N VAL A 91 -19.48 13.44 0.03
CA VAL A 91 -20.87 13.00 -0.05
C VAL A 91 -21.30 12.47 1.31
N SER A 92 -22.30 13.09 1.93
CA SER A 92 -22.88 12.62 3.20
C SER A 92 -24.03 11.66 2.98
N SER A 93 -24.83 11.84 1.94
CA SER A 93 -25.87 10.88 1.57
C SER A 93 -26.20 11.00 0.10
N VAL A 94 -26.69 9.90 -0.48
CA VAL A 94 -27.21 9.83 -1.83
C VAL A 94 -28.61 9.25 -1.74
N GLN A 95 -29.56 9.85 -2.44
CA GLN A 95 -30.93 9.35 -2.51
C GLN A 95 -30.96 8.01 -3.24
N SER A 96 -31.65 7.04 -2.65
CA SER A 96 -31.84 5.73 -3.26
C SER A 96 -32.56 5.83 -4.60
N GLU A 97 -32.14 5.02 -5.56
CA GLU A 97 -32.66 4.94 -6.93
C GLU A 97 -32.46 6.19 -7.80
N SER A 98 -31.73 7.19 -7.30
CA SER A 98 -31.37 8.40 -8.03
C SER A 98 -30.41 8.13 -9.20
N GLY A 99 -30.28 9.10 -10.10
CA GLY A 99 -29.27 9.06 -11.16
C GLY A 99 -27.85 9.02 -10.58
N ALA A 100 -27.64 9.72 -9.45
CA ALA A 100 -26.37 9.75 -8.75
C ALA A 100 -25.96 8.37 -8.20
N GLU A 101 -26.88 7.64 -7.55
CA GLU A 101 -26.60 6.28 -7.05
C GLU A 101 -26.31 5.31 -8.20
N LYS A 102 -27.12 5.37 -9.27
CA LYS A 102 -26.96 4.52 -10.46
C LYS A 102 -25.64 4.74 -11.19
N ALA A 103 -25.13 5.97 -11.19
CA ALA A 103 -23.80 6.28 -11.72
C ALA A 103 -22.67 5.76 -10.81
N GLY A 104 -22.97 5.38 -9.56
CA GLY A 104 -22.01 4.82 -8.62
C GLY A 104 -21.57 5.78 -7.52
N LEU A 105 -22.23 6.93 -7.34
CA LEU A 105 -21.96 7.82 -6.21
C LEU A 105 -22.44 7.17 -4.90
N ARG A 106 -21.62 7.24 -3.85
CA ARG A 106 -21.92 6.67 -2.53
C ARG A 106 -21.47 7.61 -1.42
N GLU A 107 -22.08 7.45 -0.24
CA GLU A 107 -21.65 8.14 0.98
C GLU A 107 -20.16 7.90 1.26
N GLY A 108 -19.47 8.97 1.70
CA GLY A 108 -18.04 8.96 1.99
C GLY A 108 -17.13 9.18 0.77
N HIS A 109 -17.68 9.31 -0.44
CA HIS A 109 -16.89 9.70 -1.61
C HIS A 109 -16.37 11.14 -1.48
N HIS A 110 -15.11 11.36 -1.83
CA HIS A 110 -14.46 12.68 -1.85
C HIS A 110 -14.53 13.26 -3.26
N LEU A 111 -15.18 14.42 -3.40
CA LEU A 111 -15.29 15.13 -4.66
C LEU A 111 -14.03 15.97 -4.89
N LEU A 112 -13.22 15.53 -5.85
CA LEU A 112 -11.97 16.22 -6.20
C LEU A 112 -12.18 17.33 -7.23
N LEU A 113 -13.12 17.12 -8.15
CA LEU A 113 -13.41 18.04 -9.24
C LEU A 113 -14.88 17.90 -9.64
N VAL A 114 -15.57 19.03 -9.74
CA VAL A 114 -16.91 19.10 -10.29
C VAL A 114 -16.85 20.05 -11.49
N ARG A 115 -17.31 19.57 -12.65
CA ARG A 115 -17.37 20.36 -13.88
C ARG A 115 -18.79 20.33 -14.42
N ASN A 116 -19.25 21.46 -14.92
CA ASN A 116 -20.46 21.51 -15.73
C ASN A 116 -20.06 21.36 -17.21
N THR A 117 -20.64 20.37 -17.89
CA THR A 117 -20.37 20.09 -19.31
C THR A 117 -21.68 20.10 -20.08
N VAL A 118 -21.76 20.92 -21.14
CA VAL A 118 -22.90 20.92 -22.07
C VAL A 118 -22.59 19.94 -23.21
N MET A 119 -23.36 18.86 -23.31
CA MET A 119 -23.25 17.93 -24.42
C MET A 119 -24.09 18.43 -25.60
N HIS A 120 -23.45 18.87 -26.68
CA HIS A 120 -24.12 19.28 -27.91
C HIS A 120 -24.20 18.10 -28.87
N THR A 121 -25.37 17.46 -28.95
CA THR A 121 -25.61 16.37 -29.90
C THR A 121 -26.02 16.97 -31.25
N THR A 122 -25.12 16.98 -32.23
CA THR A 122 -25.47 17.25 -33.64
C THR A 122 -26.11 16.00 -34.25
N TYR A 123 -27.31 16.17 -34.81
CA TYR A 123 -28.01 15.17 -35.63
C TYR A 123 -27.53 15.20 -37.08
#